data_AF-A0AAD9XFT1-F1
#
_entry.id   AF-A0AAD9XFT1-F1
#
_cell.length_a   1.000
_cell.length_b   1.000
_cell.length_c   1.000
_cell.angle_alpha   90.00
_cell.angle_beta   90.00
_cell.angle_gamma   90.00
#
_symmetry.space_group_name_H-M   'P 1'
#
loop_
_entity.id
_entity.type
_entity.pdbx_description
1 polymer ?
#
loop_
_entity_poly.entity_id
_entity_poly.type
_entity_poly.pdbx_seq_one_letter_code
_entity_poly.pdbx_strand_id
1 'polypeptide(L)'
;MSNRAYLAKLCWRLLKNPNSLAGKILKGCYFKYSNFLDVKKMANASYAWNSLIWGKGLLEVGPRWRVGDRNSISIYMDKWISRPSTFLILSPPNLDNNTTIEQLISLSGGWKTRFVKQNLCVEDANFILYIPIGSGSRKIISVALQ
;
A
#
# COMPACT_ATOMS: atom_id res chain seq x y z
N MET A 1 -3.14 -8.70 -25.09
CA MET A 1 -2.88 -7.67 -24.05
C MET A 1 -3.73 -8.00 -22.82
N SER A 2 -3.10 -8.32 -21.68
CA SER A 2 -3.84 -8.60 -20.45
C SER A 2 -4.18 -7.30 -19.71
N ASN A 3 -5.41 -7.14 -19.23
CA ASN A 3 -5.83 -5.96 -18.48
C ASN A 3 -5.05 -5.88 -17.14
N ARG A 4 -4.07 -4.98 -17.10
CA ARG A 4 -3.13 -4.79 -15.99
C ARG A 4 -3.85 -4.48 -14.67
N ALA A 5 -4.88 -3.65 -14.73
CA ALA A 5 -5.72 -3.29 -13.59
C ALA A 5 -6.48 -4.48 -13.01
N TYR A 6 -7.03 -5.30 -13.90
CA TYR A 6 -7.78 -6.49 -13.51
C TYR A 6 -6.87 -7.54 -12.84
N LEU A 7 -5.65 -7.73 -13.38
CA LEU A 7 -4.65 -8.63 -12.78
C LEU A 7 -4.26 -8.20 -11.37
N ALA A 8 -3.97 -6.91 -11.16
CA ALA A 8 -3.67 -6.39 -9.82
C ALA A 8 -4.84 -6.61 -8.84
N LYS A 9 -6.09 -6.39 -9.29
CA LYS A 9 -7.30 -6.64 -8.49
C LYS A 9 -7.49 -8.12 -8.15
N LEU A 10 -7.20 -9.02 -9.07
CA LEU A 10 -7.23 -10.46 -8.83
C LEU A 10 -6.16 -10.88 -7.81
N CYS A 11 -4.93 -10.42 -7.98
CA CYS A 11 -3.84 -10.68 -7.03
C CYS A 11 -4.18 -10.16 -5.63
N TRP A 12 -4.80 -8.98 -5.54
CA TRP A 12 -5.27 -8.41 -4.28
C TRP A 12 -6.33 -9.29 -3.58
N ARG A 13 -7.28 -9.83 -4.35
CA ARG A 13 -8.30 -10.75 -3.81
C ARG A 13 -7.67 -12.06 -3.32
N LEU A 14 -6.67 -12.58 -4.02
CA LEU A 14 -5.93 -13.77 -3.62
C LEU A 14 -5.15 -13.54 -2.31
N LEU A 15 -4.53 -12.37 -2.15
CA LEU A 15 -3.84 -11.98 -0.93
C LEU A 15 -4.78 -11.85 0.27
N LYS A 16 -5.96 -11.25 0.07
CA LYS A 16 -6.95 -11.10 1.15
C LYS A 16 -7.59 -12.41 1.57
N ASN A 17 -7.86 -13.30 0.60
CA ASN A 17 -8.60 -14.54 0.82
C ASN A 17 -7.79 -15.76 0.37
N PRO A 18 -6.68 -16.09 1.05
CA PRO A 18 -5.84 -17.24 0.70
C PRO A 18 -6.56 -18.58 0.87
N ASN A 19 -7.59 -18.62 1.72
CA ASN A 19 -8.40 -19.81 1.98
C ASN A 19 -9.51 -20.07 0.95
N SER A 20 -9.67 -19.18 -0.04
CA SER A 20 -10.59 -19.43 -1.16
C SER A 20 -10.16 -20.67 -1.96
N LEU A 21 -11.11 -21.33 -2.63
CA LEU A 21 -10.80 -22.49 -3.48
C LEU A 21 -9.70 -22.16 -4.50
N ALA A 22 -9.80 -21.00 -5.16
CA ALA A 22 -8.78 -20.51 -6.09
C ALA A 22 -7.44 -20.25 -5.40
N GLY A 23 -7.43 -19.68 -4.19
CA GLY A 23 -6.22 -19.47 -3.40
C GLY A 23 -5.53 -20.78 -3.01
N LYS A 24 -6.29 -21.79 -2.59
CA LYS A 24 -5.78 -23.13 -2.25
C LYS A 24 -5.22 -23.87 -3.47
N ILE A 25 -5.91 -23.82 -4.61
CA ILE A 25 -5.44 -24.40 -5.87
C ILE A 25 -4.13 -23.74 -6.31
N LEU A 26 -4.09 -22.40 -6.35
CA LEU A 26 -2.89 -21.67 -6.74
C LEU A 26 -1.73 -21.91 -5.77
N LYS A 27 -2.01 -21.98 -4.47
CA LYS A 27 -1.01 -22.36 -3.46
C LYS A 27 -0.46 -23.76 -3.71
N GLY A 28 -1.32 -24.74 -3.96
CA GLY A 28 -0.92 -26.11 -4.25
C GLY A 28 -0.10 -26.26 -5.54
N CYS A 29 -0.46 -25.52 -6.59
CA CYS A 29 0.21 -25.60 -7.89
C CYS A 29 1.51 -24.79 -7.97
N TYR A 30 1.59 -23.63 -7.31
CA TYR A 30 2.65 -22.67 -7.58
C TYR A 30 3.42 -22.18 -6.34
N PHE A 31 2.91 -22.34 -5.11
CA PHE A 31 3.58 -21.82 -3.91
C PHE A 31 3.26 -22.63 -2.64
N LYS A 32 3.48 -23.94 -2.71
CA LYS A 32 3.07 -24.88 -1.66
C LYS A 32 3.66 -24.57 -0.28
N TYR A 33 4.92 -24.10 -0.26
CA TYR A 33 5.70 -23.83 0.96
C TYR A 33 6.07 -22.35 1.15
N SER A 34 5.53 -21.45 0.33
CA SER A 34 5.90 -20.03 0.34
C SER A 34 4.67 -19.14 0.32
N ASN A 35 4.82 -17.86 0.69
CA ASN A 35 3.73 -16.90 0.53
C ASN A 35 3.68 -16.39 -0.91
N PHE A 36 2.50 -15.98 -1.37
CA PHE A 36 2.34 -15.39 -2.70
C PHE A 36 3.30 -14.20 -2.96
N LEU A 37 3.59 -13.40 -1.92
CA LEU A 37 4.52 -12.28 -1.98
C LEU A 37 5.98 -12.69 -2.14
N ASP A 38 6.37 -13.91 -1.75
CA ASP A 38 7.77 -14.35 -1.84
C ASP A 38 8.08 -15.08 -3.15
N VAL A 39 7.03 -15.42 -3.92
CA VAL A 39 7.18 -16.28 -5.10
C VAL A 39 7.70 -15.49 -6.30
N LYS A 40 8.80 -15.98 -6.87
CA LYS A 40 9.44 -15.43 -8.06
C LYS A 40 8.80 -15.99 -9.35
N LYS A 41 9.05 -15.31 -10.46
CA LYS A 41 8.63 -15.76 -11.79
C LYS A 41 9.20 -17.15 -12.08
N MET A 42 8.35 -18.06 -12.55
CA MET A 42 8.75 -19.41 -12.95
C MET A 42 8.76 -19.51 -14.48
N ALA A 43 9.84 -20.06 -15.05
CA ALA A 43 10.01 -20.17 -16.50
C ALA A 43 8.95 -21.07 -17.17
N ASN A 44 8.57 -22.17 -16.49
CA ASN A 44 7.64 -23.18 -17.03
C ASN A 44 6.20 -23.07 -16.49
N ALA A 45 5.81 -21.89 -16.01
CA ALA A 45 4.46 -21.70 -15.50
C ALA A 45 3.46 -21.30 -16.59
N SER A 46 2.17 -21.51 -16.29
CA SER A 46 1.08 -21.15 -17.20
C SER A 46 1.08 -19.64 -17.52
N TYR A 47 0.57 -19.29 -18.70
CA TYR A 47 0.42 -17.87 -19.09
C TYR A 47 -0.41 -17.07 -18.07
N ALA A 48 -1.43 -17.71 -17.49
CA ALA A 48 -2.24 -17.13 -16.42
C ALA A 48 -1.42 -16.85 -15.16
N TRP A 49 -0.54 -17.77 -14.74
CA TRP A 49 0.35 -17.56 -13.59
C TRP A 49 1.37 -16.44 -13.85
N ASN A 50 2.00 -16.43 -15.03
CA ASN A 50 2.93 -15.36 -15.39
C ASN A 50 2.24 -13.99 -15.42
N SER A 51 0.99 -13.93 -15.88
CA SER A 51 0.18 -12.71 -15.82
C SER A 51 -0.14 -12.28 -14.38
N LEU A 52 -0.43 -13.24 -13.48
CA LEU A 52 -0.65 -12.97 -12.06
C LEU A 52 0.62 -12.48 -11.36
N ILE A 53 1.79 -13.09 -11.62
CA ILE A 53 3.09 -12.63 -11.09
C ILE A 53 3.42 -11.21 -11.58
N TRP A 54 3.07 -10.90 -12.83
CA TRP A 54 3.22 -9.54 -13.33
C TRP A 54 2.27 -8.55 -12.62
N GLY A 55 1.01 -8.94 -12.39
CA GLY A 55 0.05 -8.17 -11.58
C GLY A 55 0.44 -8.05 -10.10
N LYS A 56 1.19 -9.02 -9.57
CA LYS A 56 1.81 -8.93 -8.24
C LYS A 56 2.90 -7.86 -8.22
N GLY A 57 3.73 -7.75 -9.25
CA GLY A 57 4.73 -6.67 -9.35
C GLY A 57 4.08 -5.27 -9.30
N LEU A 58 2.88 -5.12 -9.87
CA LEU A 58 2.07 -3.91 -9.71
C LEU A 58 1.57 -3.68 -8.27
N LEU A 59 1.38 -4.72 -7.47
CA LEU A 59 1.04 -4.60 -6.06
C LEU A 59 2.27 -4.28 -5.18
N GLU A 60 3.45 -4.74 -5.58
CA GLU A 60 4.72 -4.40 -4.92
C GLU A 60 5.15 -2.96 -5.23
N VAL A 61 4.95 -2.51 -6.47
CA VAL A 61 5.21 -1.12 -6.88
C VAL A 61 4.04 -0.19 -6.52
N GLY A 62 2.84 -0.75 -6.33
CA GLY A 62 1.61 0.01 -6.09
C GLY A 62 0.77 -0.62 -4.99
N PRO A 63 0.61 0.13 -3.89
CA PRO A 63 -0.68 0.77 -3.74
C PRO A 63 -0.56 2.23 -3.29
N ARG A 64 -1.46 3.10 -3.77
CA ARG A 64 -1.74 4.35 -3.05
C ARG A 64 -2.25 3.96 -1.67
N TRP A 65 -1.38 4.11 -0.68
CA TRP A 65 -1.66 3.81 0.71
C TRP A 65 -2.84 4.68 1.15
N ARG A 66 -3.98 4.06 1.46
CA ARG A 66 -4.93 4.68 2.38
C ARG A 66 -4.48 4.29 3.78
N VAL A 67 -4.30 5.29 4.64
CA VAL A 67 -3.91 5.14 6.05
C VAL A 67 -4.96 4.30 6.78
N GLY A 68 -4.78 2.97 6.75
CA GLY A 68 -5.69 2.00 7.35
C GLY A 68 -5.34 1.75 8.81
N ASP A 69 -4.08 1.40 9.08
CA ASP A 69 -3.56 1.17 10.44
C ASP A 69 -2.70 2.38 10.86
N ARG A 70 -3.33 3.35 11.51
CA ARG A 70 -2.73 4.65 11.91
C ARG A 70 -1.64 4.50 12.99
N ASN A 71 -1.68 3.41 13.74
CA ASN A 71 -0.76 3.12 14.84
C ASN A 71 0.54 2.41 14.42
N SER A 72 0.55 1.76 13.27
CA SER A 72 1.70 0.95 12.85
C SER A 72 2.55 1.62 11.78
N ILE A 73 2.16 2.81 11.32
CA ILE A 73 2.85 3.52 10.24
C ILE A 73 3.64 4.68 10.85
N SER A 74 4.96 4.60 10.73
CA SER A 74 5.90 5.65 11.12
C SER A 74 5.89 6.76 10.07
N ILE A 75 5.93 8.00 10.56
CA ILE A 75 5.91 9.20 9.71
C ILE A 75 7.13 9.23 8.76
N TYR A 76 8.32 8.90 9.25
CA TYR A 76 9.56 9.02 8.48
C TYR A 76 10.06 7.71 7.84
N MET A 77 9.76 6.56 8.47
CA MET A 77 10.32 5.28 8.01
C MET A 77 9.49 4.61 6.91
N ASP A 78 8.18 4.84 6.91
CA ASP A 78 7.28 4.18 5.97
C ASP A 78 7.00 5.03 4.73
N LYS A 79 6.84 4.36 3.59
CA LYS A 79 6.59 4.97 2.28
C LYS A 79 5.10 5.28 2.06
N TRP A 80 4.51 6.11 2.92
CA TRP A 80 3.06 6.36 2.92
C TRP A 80 2.64 7.62 2.15
N ILE A 81 3.59 8.47 1.75
CA ILE A 81 3.30 9.69 0.99
C ILE A 81 3.37 9.42 -0.51
N SER A 82 2.42 9.96 -1.27
CA SER A 82 2.41 9.87 -2.74
C SER A 82 3.37 10.89 -3.38
N ARG A 83 4.63 10.89 -2.96
CA ARG A 83 5.68 11.71 -3.55
C ARG A 83 6.27 10.96 -4.76
N PRO A 84 6.34 11.58 -5.96
CA PRO A 84 6.71 10.88 -7.19
C PRO A 84 8.09 10.20 -7.18
N SER A 85 9.03 10.70 -6.39
CA SER A 85 10.43 10.26 -6.39
C SER A 85 10.78 9.27 -5.28
N THR A 86 10.44 9.58 -4.03
CA THR A 86 10.93 8.83 -2.87
C THR A 86 9.83 8.14 -2.05
N PHE A 87 8.57 8.56 -2.20
CA PHE A 87 7.43 8.15 -1.36
C PHE A 87 7.63 8.39 0.16
N LEU A 88 8.67 9.14 0.53
CA LEU A 88 9.07 9.46 1.90
C LEU A 88 8.94 10.95 2.15
N ILE A 89 8.81 11.32 3.42
CA ILE A 89 8.97 12.69 3.90
C ILE A 89 10.44 13.07 3.75
N LEU A 90 10.70 14.23 3.15
CA LEU A 90 12.06 14.79 3.05
C LEU A 90 12.29 15.94 4.03
N SER A 91 11.24 16.38 4.72
CA SER A 91 11.34 17.37 5.79
C SER A 91 12.35 16.92 6.86
N PRO A 92 13.21 17.82 7.36
CA PRO A 92 14.10 17.49 8.47
C PRO A 92 13.25 17.01 9.66
N PRO A 93 13.69 15.95 10.38
CA PRO A 93 12.91 15.38 11.46
C PRO A 93 12.82 16.38 12.61
N ASN A 94 11.69 17.08 12.69
CA ASN A 94 11.33 17.94 13.83
C ASN A 94 10.48 17.17 14.87
N LEU A 95 10.17 15.91 14.55
CA LEU A 95 9.43 14.96 15.37
C LEU A 95 10.30 13.73 15.60
N ASP A 96 10.05 13.00 16.67
CA ASP A 96 10.75 11.76 16.96
C ASP A 96 10.59 10.74 15.82
N ASN A 97 11.63 9.94 15.56
CA ASN A 97 11.58 8.92 14.50
C ASN A 97 10.52 7.84 14.75
N ASN A 98 10.05 7.71 15.99
CA ASN A 98 9.04 6.75 16.40
C ASN A 98 7.60 7.31 16.35
N THR A 99 7.42 8.54 15.85
CA THR A 99 6.11 9.16 15.75
C THR A 99 5.25 8.48 14.68
N THR A 100 4.01 8.12 15.03
CA THR A 100 3.05 7.45 14.14
C THR A 100 2.10 8.44 13.47
N ILE A 101 1.50 8.03 12.35
CA ILE A 101 0.52 8.86 11.62
C ILE A 101 -0.69 9.24 12.49
N GLU A 102 -1.05 8.44 13.49
CA GLU A 102 -2.12 8.79 14.44
C GLU A 102 -1.94 10.19 15.05
N GLN A 103 -0.71 10.59 15.35
CA GLN A 103 -0.45 11.92 15.91
C GLN A 103 -0.81 13.07 14.96
N LEU A 104 -0.70 12.84 13.65
CA LEU A 104 -1.07 13.79 12.60
C LEU A 104 -2.59 13.88 12.39
N ILE A 105 -3.37 12.97 12.97
CA ILE A 105 -4.82 12.88 12.77
C ILE A 105 -5.56 13.32 14.04
N SER A 106 -6.64 14.07 13.85
CA SER A 106 -7.56 14.47 14.92
C SER A 106 -8.59 13.38 15.20
N LEU A 107 -9.11 13.34 16.42
CA LEU A 107 -10.21 12.43 16.83
C LEU A 107 -11.45 12.57 15.94
N SER A 108 -11.64 13.74 15.32
CA SER A 108 -12.70 14.04 14.34
C SER A 108 -12.53 13.35 12.97
N GLY A 109 -11.41 12.65 12.74
CA GLY A 109 -11.12 11.98 11.47
C GLY A 109 -10.51 12.88 10.39
N GLY A 110 -10.10 14.11 10.74
CA GLY A 110 -9.38 15.05 9.86
C GLY A 110 -7.89 15.16 10.19
N TRP A 111 -7.07 15.63 9.24
CA TRP A 111 -5.67 15.95 9.49
C TRP A 111 -5.55 17.15 10.44
N LYS A 112 -4.61 17.11 11.39
CA LYS A 112 -4.23 18.26 12.21
C LYS A 112 -3.41 19.23 11.36
N THR A 113 -4.07 19.97 10.48
CA THR A 113 -3.45 20.90 9.51
C THR A 113 -2.40 21.83 10.12
N ARG A 114 -2.69 22.40 11.29
CA ARG A 114 -1.74 23.25 12.04
C ARG A 114 -0.48 22.50 12.44
N PHE A 115 -0.64 21.30 13.00
CA PHE A 115 0.47 20.47 13.47
C PHE A 115 1.34 19.99 12.29
N VAL A 116 0.70 19.56 11.18
CA VAL A 116 1.40 19.14 9.96
C VAL A 116 2.22 20.28 9.38
N LYS A 117 1.64 21.49 9.22
CA LYS A 117 2.34 22.65 8.66
C LYS A 117 3.45 23.21 9.55
N GLN A 118 3.40 22.97 10.86
CA GLN A 118 4.44 23.42 11.81
C GLN A 118 5.64 22.48 11.88
N ASN A 119 5.41 21.18 11.67
CA ASN A 119 6.45 20.16 11.82
C ASN A 119 7.07 19.71 10.50
N LEU A 120 6.42 19.98 9.36
CA LEU A 120 6.84 19.52 8.03
C LEU A 120 6.94 20.70 7.07
N CYS A 121 7.75 20.54 6.02
CA CYS A 121 7.85 21.52 4.95
C CYS A 121 6.53 21.62 4.18
N VAL A 122 6.35 22.74 3.48
CA VAL A 122 5.10 23.06 2.78
C VAL A 122 4.76 21.99 1.74
N GLU A 123 5.77 21.44 1.06
CA GLU A 123 5.61 20.41 0.05
C GLU A 123 5.09 19.10 0.65
N ASP A 124 5.72 18.61 1.72
CA ASP A 124 5.29 17.40 2.45
C ASP A 124 3.91 17.58 3.07
N ALA A 125 3.67 18.73 3.70
CA ALA A 125 2.38 19.07 4.28
C ALA A 125 1.27 19.04 3.22
N ASN A 126 1.51 19.58 2.03
CA ASN A 126 0.55 19.53 0.93
C ASN A 126 0.25 18.09 0.52
N PHE A 127 1.28 17.25 0.32
CA PHE A 127 1.05 15.84 -0.03
C PHE A 127 0.23 15.10 1.02
N ILE A 128 0.50 15.33 2.32
CA ILE A 128 -0.25 14.71 3.42
C ILE A 128 -1.71 15.17 3.42
N LEU A 129 -1.94 16.48 3.27
CA LEU A 129 -3.30 17.05 3.26
C LEU A 129 -4.13 16.58 2.06
N TYR A 130 -3.49 16.24 0.94
CA TYR A 130 -4.16 15.63 -0.22
C TYR A 130 -4.57 14.17 0.01
N ILE A 131 -4.03 13.49 1.03
CA ILE A 131 -4.42 12.10 1.31
C ILE A 131 -5.80 12.11 1.99
N PRO A 132 -6.84 11.53 1.38
CA PRO A 132 -8.15 11.47 2.01
C PRO A 132 -8.11 10.50 3.19
N ILE A 133 -8.41 11.00 4.39
CA ILE A 133 -8.58 10.15 5.58
C ILE A 133 -9.94 9.46 5.45
N GLY A 134 -9.94 8.15 5.18
CA GLY A 134 -11.18 7.37 5.21
C GLY A 134 -11.68 7.25 6.65
N SER A 135 -12.94 7.60 6.91
CA SER A 135 -13.60 7.42 8.22
C SER A 135 -14.01 5.97 8.52
N GLY A 136 -13.46 4.99 7.80
CA GLY A 136 -13.86 3.60 7.90
C GLY A 136 -12.68 2.69 8.19
N SER A 137 -12.76 1.95 9.31
CA SER A 137 -11.88 0.85 9.72
C SER A 137 -11.94 -0.34 8.75
N ARG A 138 -11.62 -0.12 7.47
CA ARG A 138 -11.53 -1.14 6.45
C ARG A 138 -10.27 -0.90 5.63
N LYS A 139 -9.36 -1.87 5.65
CA LYS A 139 -8.26 -2.00 4.67
C LYS A 139 -8.84 -1.93 3.25
N ILE A 140 -8.92 -0.73 2.67
CA ILE A 140 -9.29 -0.51 1.28
C ILE A 140 -8.06 0.06 0.60
N ILE A 141 -7.31 -0.82 -0.02
CA ILE A 141 -6.36 -0.44 -1.06
C ILE A 141 -7.19 0.01 -2.26
N SER A 142 -7.26 1.32 -2.43
CA SER A 142 -7.80 1.91 -3.65
C SER A 142 -6.67 1.93 -4.65
N VAL A 143 -6.67 0.95 -5.55
CA VAL A 143 -5.85 0.98 -6.76
C VAL A 143 -6.34 2.20 -7.55
N ALA A 144 -5.64 3.32 -7.42
CA ALA A 144 -5.86 4.45 -8.28
C ALA A 144 -4.95 4.27 -9.50
N LEU A 145 -5.55 3.72 -10.55
CA LEU A 145 -5.00 3.73 -11.89
C LEU A 145 -5.26 5.11 -12.47
N GLN A 146 -4.21 5.73 -13.00
CA GLN A 146 -4.31 6.72 -14.05
C GLN A 146 -4.04 6.01 -15.37
#